data_AF-A0A1T5LQK3-F1
#
_entry.id   AF-A0A1T5LQK3-F1
#
_cell.length_a   1.000
_cell.length_b   1.000
_cell.length_c   1.000
_cell.angle_alpha   90.00
_cell.angle_beta   90.00
_cell.angle_gamma   90.00
#
_symmetry.space_group_name_H-M   'P 1'
#
loop_
_entity.id
_entity.type
_entity.pdbx_description
1 polymer ?
#
loop_
_entity_poly.entity_id
_entity_poly.type
_entity_poly.pdbx_seq_one_letter_code
_entity_poly.pdbx_strand_id
1 'polypeptide(L)'
;MGVIKDFFEKIKYRHSLKELEVADLNRMQHNEVMEGLRAGLAVSQIKMYAHDILNHKQMNEIRTGMENGLSKLQVALYANKPTLTHIQMKEVRLGLEGNLSNSQVEMYAKATLLPEQMEEIRKGFESGLNKRQVEFLISQSYLTPQQMREVRIGLDNELPIDLINKCIKQDNGRVRGAKEIEGIRKVYEAGKIEISRRNIESLKTNLFKKIEVEKEIPDKATEKQDNKVSNKVESPTLEIENAEIYKEHYEKMMNAYPNVSHVQEDNEELEM
;
A
#
# COMPACT_ATOMS: atom_id res chain seq x y z
N MET A 1 35.42 30.05 13.09
CA MET A 1 35.67 29.00 12.07
C MET A 1 34.63 28.95 10.95
N GLY A 2 33.32 29.07 11.23
CA GLY A 2 32.28 28.94 10.19
C GLY A 2 32.34 29.94 9.03
N VAL A 3 32.61 31.22 9.29
CA VAL A 3 32.65 32.28 8.25
C VAL A 3 33.82 32.10 7.28
N ILE A 4 34.98 31.68 7.79
CA ILE A 4 36.18 31.44 6.96
C ILE A 4 35.97 30.21 6.07
N LYS A 5 35.34 29.15 6.59
CA LYS A 5 35.01 27.94 5.82
C LYS A 5 34.04 28.27 4.67
N ASP A 6 33.00 29.06 4.93
CA ASP A 6 32.04 29.52 3.91
C ASP A 6 32.73 30.33 2.80
N PHE A 7 33.68 31.19 3.16
CA PHE A 7 34.45 31.97 2.19
C PHE A 7 35.28 31.10 1.23
N PHE A 8 36.04 30.13 1.75
CA PHE A 8 36.84 29.23 0.91
C PHE A 8 35.98 28.32 0.02
N GLU A 9 34.83 27.86 0.51
CA GLU A 9 33.91 27.05 -0.30
C GLU A 9 33.27 27.86 -1.43
N LYS A 10 32.91 29.13 -1.19
CA LYS A 10 32.43 30.04 -2.24
C LYS A 10 33.50 30.27 -3.32
N ILE A 11 34.77 30.38 -2.94
CA ILE A 11 35.87 30.46 -3.90
C ILE A 11 36.00 29.16 -4.68
N LYS A 12 35.98 28.02 -3.99
CA LYS A 12 36.11 26.68 -4.59
C LYS A 12 35.03 26.42 -5.64
N TYR A 13 33.78 26.78 -5.36
CA TYR A 13 32.64 26.51 -6.24
C TYR A 13 32.18 27.72 -7.06
N ARG A 14 32.97 28.80 -7.13
CA ARG A 14 32.57 30.07 -7.78
C ARG A 14 32.04 29.90 -9.21
N HIS A 15 32.66 29.01 -9.99
CA HIS A 15 32.27 28.77 -11.39
C HIS A 15 30.94 28.05 -11.47
N SER A 16 30.76 26.99 -10.66
CA SER A 16 29.51 26.24 -10.55
C SER A 16 28.37 27.14 -10.10
N LEU A 17 28.58 27.96 -9.05
CA LEU A 17 27.56 28.87 -8.53
C LEU A 17 27.15 29.93 -9.56
N LYS A 18 28.09 30.44 -10.36
CA LYS A 18 27.79 31.36 -11.47
C LYS A 18 26.96 30.69 -12.56
N GLU A 19 27.25 29.44 -12.89
CA GLU A 19 26.49 28.68 -13.90
C GLU A 19 25.09 28.25 -13.44
N LEU A 20 24.87 28.17 -12.12
CA LEU A 20 23.60 27.80 -11.51
C LEU A 20 22.64 28.99 -11.33
N GLU A 21 23.09 30.23 -11.54
CA GLU A 21 22.26 31.44 -11.45
C GLU A 21 21.47 31.56 -10.12
N VAL A 22 22.08 31.17 -9.00
CA VAL A 22 21.42 31.04 -7.67
C VAL A 22 21.16 32.35 -6.93
N ALA A 23 21.10 33.48 -7.63
CA ALA A 23 20.99 34.80 -7.01
C ALA A 23 19.69 35.00 -6.22
N ASP A 24 18.61 34.37 -6.68
CA ASP A 24 17.28 34.51 -6.10
C ASP A 24 17.01 33.52 -4.94
N LEU A 25 17.97 32.65 -4.62
CA LEU A 25 17.83 31.66 -3.55
C LEU A 25 18.04 32.29 -2.17
N ASN A 26 17.16 31.97 -1.23
CA ASN A 26 17.37 32.34 0.17
C ASN A 26 18.51 31.50 0.80
N ARG A 27 18.94 31.89 2.00
CA ARG A 27 20.05 31.24 2.71
C ARG A 27 19.89 29.72 2.85
N MET A 28 18.68 29.23 3.12
CA MET A 28 18.43 27.80 3.30
C MET A 28 18.48 27.05 1.96
N GLN A 29 17.94 27.63 0.90
CA GLN A 29 18.03 27.07 -0.46
C GLN A 29 19.49 27.06 -0.97
N HIS A 30 20.24 28.14 -0.71
CA HIS A 30 21.66 28.20 -1.03
C HIS A 30 22.47 27.13 -0.29
N ASN A 31 22.12 26.83 0.98
CA ASN A 31 22.76 25.74 1.70
C ASN A 31 22.54 24.38 1.00
N GLU A 32 21.33 24.09 0.51
CA GLU A 32 21.06 22.84 -0.22
C GLU A 32 21.83 22.73 -1.56
N VAL A 33 22.04 23.86 -2.24
CA VAL A 33 22.94 23.91 -3.41
C VAL A 33 24.37 23.57 -3.01
N MET A 34 24.86 24.17 -1.91
CA MET A 34 26.21 23.92 -1.41
C MET A 34 26.40 22.47 -0.93
N GLU A 35 25.42 21.89 -0.24
CA GLU A 35 25.46 20.47 0.12
C GLU A 35 25.55 19.57 -1.10
N GLY A 36 24.77 19.84 -2.16
CA GLY A 36 24.87 19.07 -3.41
C GLY A 36 26.25 19.17 -4.07
N LEU A 37 26.85 20.37 -4.10
CA LEU A 37 28.22 20.56 -4.59
C LEU A 37 29.25 19.81 -3.73
N ARG A 38 29.09 19.81 -2.39
CA ARG A 38 29.97 19.07 -1.47
C ARG A 38 29.82 17.56 -1.61
N ALA A 39 28.62 17.07 -1.89
CA ALA A 39 28.34 15.68 -2.20
C ALA A 39 28.85 15.24 -3.59
N GLY A 40 29.40 16.17 -4.39
CA GLY A 40 29.96 15.88 -5.70
C GLY A 40 28.91 15.76 -6.80
N LEU A 41 27.69 16.25 -6.59
CA LEU A 41 26.68 16.31 -7.63
C LEU A 41 27.14 17.23 -8.77
N ALA A 42 26.91 16.79 -10.00
CA ALA A 42 27.21 17.61 -11.17
C ALA A 42 26.31 18.86 -11.20
N VAL A 43 26.80 19.94 -11.82
CA VAL A 43 26.00 21.18 -11.99
C VAL A 43 24.65 20.89 -12.63
N SER A 44 24.61 20.01 -13.63
CA SER A 44 23.36 19.59 -14.30
C SER A 44 22.38 18.81 -13.43
N GLN A 45 22.83 18.19 -12.34
CA GLN A 45 21.97 17.57 -11.33
C GLN A 45 21.40 18.64 -10.39
N ILE A 46 22.25 19.56 -9.95
CA ILE A 46 21.85 20.66 -9.06
C ILE A 46 20.84 21.60 -9.71
N LYS A 47 20.98 21.86 -11.02
CA LYS A 47 19.99 22.62 -11.82
C LYS A 47 18.56 22.06 -11.74
N MET A 48 18.39 20.78 -11.42
CA MET A 48 17.04 20.19 -11.31
C MET A 48 16.28 20.65 -10.05
N TYR A 49 16.96 21.20 -9.05
CA TYR A 49 16.33 21.61 -7.79
C TYR A 49 16.73 23.01 -7.31
N ALA A 50 17.74 23.64 -7.90
CA ALA A 50 18.19 24.99 -7.57
C ALA A 50 17.25 26.09 -8.11
N HIS A 51 15.98 26.06 -7.70
CA HIS A 51 14.97 27.06 -8.06
C HIS A 51 14.26 27.61 -6.83
N ASP A 52 13.91 28.90 -6.90
CA ASP A 52 13.23 29.65 -5.84
C ASP A 52 11.81 29.13 -5.55
N ILE A 53 11.14 28.54 -6.55
CA ILE A 53 9.81 27.91 -6.42
C ILE A 53 9.80 26.71 -5.45
N LEU A 54 10.95 26.09 -5.19
CA LEU A 54 11.09 24.96 -4.28
C LEU A 54 11.61 25.44 -2.94
N ASN A 55 10.92 25.15 -1.85
CA ASN A 55 11.48 25.43 -0.53
C ASN A 55 12.68 24.50 -0.24
N HIS A 56 13.52 24.88 0.72
CA HIS A 56 14.73 24.13 1.06
C HIS A 56 14.46 22.65 1.43
N LYS A 57 13.29 22.31 2.00
CA LYS A 57 12.93 20.91 2.30
C LYS A 57 12.60 20.11 1.04
N GLN A 58 11.97 20.72 0.04
CA GLN A 58 11.75 20.07 -1.26
C GLN A 58 13.09 19.87 -2.00
N MET A 59 13.96 20.87 -1.97
CA MET A 59 15.33 20.76 -2.51
C MET A 59 16.11 19.63 -1.84
N ASN A 60 15.98 19.51 -0.52
CA ASN A 60 16.61 18.45 0.28
C ASN A 60 16.17 17.04 -0.17
N GLU A 61 14.87 16.81 -0.40
CA GLU A 61 14.38 15.51 -0.87
C GLU A 61 14.87 15.20 -2.30
N ILE A 62 14.98 16.20 -3.17
CA ILE A 62 15.53 16.01 -4.51
C ILE A 62 17.02 15.67 -4.46
N ARG A 63 17.80 16.44 -3.69
CA ARG A 63 19.24 16.21 -3.48
C ARG A 63 19.49 14.82 -2.89
N THR A 64 18.76 14.47 -1.82
CA THR A 64 18.89 13.17 -1.14
C THR A 64 18.61 12.01 -2.09
N GLY A 65 17.59 12.12 -2.95
CA GLY A 65 17.34 11.10 -3.97
C GLY A 65 18.52 10.89 -4.90
N MET A 66 19.16 11.97 -5.37
CA MET A 66 20.36 11.87 -6.23
C MET A 66 21.57 11.30 -5.49
N GLU A 67 21.78 11.68 -4.22
CA GLU A 67 22.85 11.15 -3.37
C GLU A 67 22.68 9.64 -3.11
N ASN A 68 21.43 9.18 -3.01
CA ASN A 68 21.08 7.77 -2.89
C ASN A 68 21.04 7.03 -4.24
N GLY A 69 21.53 7.65 -5.31
CA GLY A 69 21.72 7.00 -6.61
C GLY A 69 20.49 7.00 -7.52
N LEU A 70 19.43 7.74 -7.19
CA LEU A 70 18.29 7.89 -8.10
C LEU A 70 18.74 8.63 -9.38
N SER A 71 18.30 8.10 -10.52
CA SER A 71 18.52 8.74 -11.81
C SER A 71 17.77 10.07 -11.93
N LYS A 72 18.20 10.93 -12.85
CA LYS A 72 17.48 12.18 -13.17
C LYS A 72 16.02 11.92 -13.55
N LEU A 73 15.74 10.83 -14.27
CA LEU A 73 14.38 10.46 -14.68
C LEU A 73 13.50 10.14 -13.47
N GLN A 74 14.03 9.35 -12.53
CA GLN A 74 13.32 9.01 -11.28
C GLN A 74 13.06 10.25 -10.43
N VAL A 75 14.06 11.11 -10.28
CA VAL A 75 13.94 12.38 -9.55
C VAL A 75 12.89 13.31 -10.18
N ALA A 76 12.84 13.38 -11.51
CA ALA A 76 11.89 14.23 -12.23
C ALA A 76 10.42 13.88 -11.93
N LEU A 77 10.11 12.65 -11.49
CA LEU A 77 8.76 12.23 -11.15
C LEU A 77 8.16 13.03 -9.99
N TYR A 78 8.98 13.51 -9.06
CA TYR A 78 8.52 14.34 -7.95
C TYR A 78 9.06 15.77 -8.00
N ALA A 79 10.25 16.02 -8.55
CA ALA A 79 10.81 17.37 -8.69
C ALA A 79 9.96 18.30 -9.59
N ASN A 80 9.40 17.77 -10.68
CA ASN A 80 8.57 18.55 -11.61
C ASN A 80 7.14 18.82 -11.11
N LYS A 81 6.84 18.45 -9.86
CA LYS A 81 5.53 18.62 -9.23
C LYS A 81 5.68 19.53 -8.01
N PRO A 82 5.87 20.86 -8.19
CA PRO A 82 6.11 21.78 -7.06
C PRO A 82 4.92 21.84 -6.07
N THR A 83 3.74 21.37 -6.47
CA THR A 83 2.56 21.23 -5.62
C THR A 83 2.66 20.10 -4.59
N LEU A 84 3.60 19.15 -4.76
CA LEU A 84 3.88 18.16 -3.73
C LEU A 84 4.62 18.81 -2.57
N THR A 85 4.12 18.61 -1.36
CA THR A 85 4.85 18.93 -0.14
C THR A 85 6.12 18.07 -0.03
N HIS A 86 7.11 18.52 0.74
CA HIS A 86 8.32 17.74 1.00
C HIS A 86 8.03 16.36 1.60
N ILE A 87 6.96 16.21 2.40
CA ILE A 87 6.57 14.92 2.99
C ILE A 87 6.01 13.98 1.90
N GLN A 88 5.22 14.49 0.96
CA GLN A 88 4.76 13.71 -0.20
C GLN A 88 5.94 13.33 -1.13
N MET A 89 6.88 14.25 -1.36
CA MET A 89 8.11 13.96 -2.12
C MET A 89 8.93 12.86 -1.46
N LYS A 90 9.04 12.88 -0.13
CA LYS A 90 9.70 11.81 0.65
C LYS A 90 9.08 10.44 0.37
N GLU A 91 7.75 10.32 0.36
CA GLU A 91 7.10 9.04 0.05
C GLU A 91 7.34 8.57 -1.39
N VAL A 92 7.44 9.49 -2.36
CA VAL A 92 7.84 9.11 -3.73
C VAL A 92 9.29 8.65 -3.78
N ARG A 93 10.19 9.38 -3.12
CA ARG A 93 11.62 9.05 -3.04
C ARG A 93 11.84 7.69 -2.37
N LEU A 94 11.20 7.44 -1.23
CA LEU A 94 11.30 6.16 -0.52
C LEU A 94 10.81 4.99 -1.38
N GLY A 95 9.75 5.17 -2.16
CA GLY A 95 9.30 4.14 -3.11
C GLY A 95 10.35 3.83 -4.18
N LEU A 96 10.95 4.87 -4.77
CA LEU A 96 12.01 4.72 -5.77
C LEU A 96 13.28 4.09 -5.21
N GLU A 97 13.72 4.50 -4.01
CA GLU A 97 14.85 3.89 -3.29
C GLU A 97 14.57 2.44 -2.88
N GLY A 98 13.29 2.12 -2.63
CA GLY A 98 12.77 0.77 -2.41
C GLY A 98 12.59 -0.07 -3.68
N ASN A 99 13.10 0.38 -4.83
CA ASN A 99 13.00 -0.27 -6.14
C ASN A 99 11.59 -0.38 -6.72
N LEU A 100 10.63 0.45 -6.27
CA LEU A 100 9.38 0.59 -7.00
C LEU A 100 9.65 1.17 -8.39
N SER A 101 8.97 0.63 -9.39
CA SER A 101 9.08 1.12 -10.77
C SER A 101 8.48 2.53 -10.90
N ASN A 102 8.94 3.28 -11.90
CA ASN A 102 8.41 4.61 -12.23
C ASN A 102 6.87 4.60 -12.38
N SER A 103 6.32 3.57 -13.03
CA SER A 103 4.87 3.46 -13.20
C SER A 103 4.13 3.24 -11.88
N GLN A 104 4.71 2.54 -10.91
CA GLN A 104 4.09 2.34 -9.60
C GLN A 104 4.08 3.65 -8.81
N VAL A 105 5.19 4.39 -8.78
CA VAL A 105 5.24 5.67 -8.05
C VAL A 105 4.36 6.75 -8.69
N GLU A 106 4.23 6.79 -10.02
CA GLU A 106 3.32 7.71 -10.70
C GLU A 106 1.85 7.53 -10.30
N MET A 107 1.44 6.31 -9.90
CA MET A 107 0.06 6.06 -9.48
C MET A 107 -0.32 6.86 -8.23
N TYR A 108 0.63 7.09 -7.32
CA TYR A 108 0.40 7.72 -6.03
C TYR A 108 1.10 9.06 -5.81
N ALA A 109 2.01 9.49 -6.70
CA ALA A 109 2.67 10.80 -6.66
C ALA A 109 1.73 11.97 -7.00
N LYS A 110 0.68 12.17 -6.18
CA LYS A 110 -0.42 13.11 -6.41
C LYS A 110 -0.63 14.02 -5.21
N ALA A 111 -0.72 15.33 -5.47
CA ALA A 111 -0.95 16.33 -4.42
C ALA A 111 -2.31 16.18 -3.71
N THR A 112 -3.27 15.49 -4.32
CA THR A 112 -4.60 15.22 -3.76
C THR A 112 -4.61 14.15 -2.67
N LEU A 113 -3.51 13.39 -2.52
CA LEU A 113 -3.39 12.37 -1.48
C LEU A 113 -2.63 12.93 -0.28
N LEU A 114 -3.06 12.61 0.93
CA LEU A 114 -2.27 12.92 2.13
C LEU A 114 -0.96 12.12 2.13
N PRO A 115 0.13 12.63 2.73
CA PRO A 115 1.39 11.88 2.82
C PRO A 115 1.21 10.47 3.42
N GLU A 116 0.39 10.34 4.45
CA GLU A 116 0.11 9.06 5.11
C GLU A 116 -0.70 8.10 4.20
N GLN A 117 -1.53 8.63 3.30
CA GLN A 117 -2.21 7.80 2.30
C GLN A 117 -1.23 7.32 1.22
N MET A 118 -0.30 8.19 0.79
CA MET A 118 0.80 7.81 -0.11
C MET A 118 1.69 6.73 0.53
N GLU A 119 1.95 6.83 1.84
CA GLU A 119 2.68 5.84 2.61
C GLU A 119 1.98 4.46 2.58
N GLU A 120 0.66 4.41 2.81
CA GLU A 120 -0.08 3.14 2.73
C GLU A 120 -0.08 2.57 1.29
N ILE A 121 -0.20 3.41 0.27
CA ILE A 121 -0.12 2.94 -1.13
C ILE A 121 1.28 2.40 -1.46
N ARG A 122 2.34 3.12 -1.05
CA ARG A 122 3.73 2.67 -1.21
C ARG A 122 3.95 1.32 -0.52
N LYS A 123 3.52 1.20 0.74
CA LYS A 123 3.61 -0.06 1.50
C LYS A 123 2.85 -1.20 0.84
N GLY A 124 1.72 -0.91 0.19
CA GLY A 124 0.99 -1.91 -0.60
C GLY A 124 1.80 -2.43 -1.79
N PHE A 125 2.52 -1.57 -2.52
CA PHE A 125 3.43 -2.05 -3.55
C PHE A 125 4.61 -2.83 -2.97
N GLU A 126 5.20 -2.36 -1.87
CA GLU A 126 6.32 -3.02 -1.19
C GLU A 126 5.95 -4.40 -0.62
N SER A 127 4.68 -4.60 -0.20
CA SER A 127 4.16 -5.91 0.22
C SER A 127 3.77 -6.83 -0.93
N GLY A 128 3.85 -6.37 -2.18
CA GLY A 128 3.57 -7.17 -3.37
C GLY A 128 2.14 -7.07 -3.89
N LEU A 129 1.35 -6.09 -3.45
CA LEU A 129 0.03 -5.85 -4.04
C LEU A 129 0.15 -5.54 -5.54
N ASN A 130 -0.69 -6.19 -6.33
CA ASN A 130 -0.72 -5.98 -7.76
C ASN A 130 -1.43 -4.65 -8.12
N LYS A 131 -1.31 -4.25 -9.39
CA LYS A 131 -1.90 -3.01 -9.91
C LYS A 131 -3.38 -2.85 -9.56
N ARG A 132 -4.20 -3.91 -9.72
CA ARG A 132 -5.65 -3.86 -9.44
C ARG A 132 -5.94 -3.62 -7.97
N GLN A 133 -5.20 -4.27 -7.08
CA GLN A 133 -5.35 -4.10 -5.63
C GLN A 133 -4.96 -2.68 -5.19
N VAL A 134 -3.90 -2.12 -5.78
CA VAL A 134 -3.50 -0.74 -5.49
C VAL A 134 -4.45 0.28 -6.10
N GLU A 135 -4.97 0.06 -7.31
CA GLU A 135 -6.03 0.90 -7.89
C GLU A 135 -7.27 0.94 -7.00
N PHE A 136 -7.66 -0.22 -6.46
CA PHE A 136 -8.72 -0.30 -5.46
C PHE A 136 -8.37 0.53 -4.22
N LEU A 137 -7.18 0.35 -3.62
CA LEU A 137 -6.76 1.13 -2.45
C LEU A 137 -6.76 2.65 -2.72
N ILE A 138 -6.27 3.10 -3.89
CA ILE A 138 -6.29 4.50 -4.30
C ILE A 138 -7.72 5.03 -4.46
N SER A 139 -8.63 4.23 -5.00
CA SER A 139 -10.05 4.62 -5.13
C SER A 139 -10.73 4.87 -3.78
N GLN A 140 -10.14 4.37 -2.69
CA GLN A 140 -10.59 4.60 -1.32
C GLN A 140 -9.92 5.82 -0.66
N SER A 141 -9.36 6.77 -1.42
CA SER A 141 -8.69 7.96 -0.88
C SER A 141 -9.59 8.92 -0.07
N TYR A 142 -10.90 8.67 -0.03
CA TYR A 142 -11.83 9.36 0.88
C TYR A 142 -11.72 8.84 2.33
N LEU A 143 -11.08 7.70 2.55
CA LEU A 143 -10.83 7.12 3.86
C LEU A 143 -9.70 7.84 4.59
N THR A 144 -9.75 7.83 5.92
CA THR A 144 -8.63 8.27 6.76
C THR A 144 -7.42 7.33 6.57
N PRO A 145 -6.18 7.78 6.84
CA PRO A 145 -5.00 6.92 6.75
C PRO A 145 -5.11 5.65 7.60
N GLN A 146 -5.74 5.73 8.79
CA GLN A 146 -5.96 4.57 9.66
C GLN A 146 -6.95 3.58 9.04
N GLN A 147 -8.00 4.05 8.37
CA GLN A 147 -8.91 3.17 7.64
C GLN A 147 -8.22 2.55 6.41
N MET A 148 -7.47 3.33 5.62
CA MET A 148 -6.71 2.82 4.47
C MET A 148 -5.68 1.77 4.87
N ARG A 149 -5.04 1.93 6.04
CA ARG A 149 -4.15 0.92 6.61
C ARG A 149 -4.86 -0.43 6.80
N GLU A 150 -6.06 -0.44 7.36
CA GLU A 150 -6.82 -1.69 7.54
C GLU A 150 -7.23 -2.30 6.20
N VAL A 151 -7.58 -1.48 5.22
CA VAL A 151 -7.85 -1.94 3.84
C VAL A 151 -6.62 -2.60 3.24
N ARG A 152 -5.45 -1.95 3.34
CA ARG A 152 -4.17 -2.49 2.88
C ARG A 152 -3.83 -3.80 3.57
N ILE A 153 -3.94 -3.88 4.89
CA ILE A 153 -3.68 -5.13 5.65
C ILE A 153 -4.62 -6.25 5.16
N GLY A 154 -5.89 -5.95 4.91
CA GLY A 154 -6.82 -6.93 4.33
C GLY A 154 -6.37 -7.43 2.97
N LEU A 155 -5.88 -6.55 2.10
CA LEU A 155 -5.32 -6.93 0.79
C LEU A 155 -4.04 -7.76 0.93
N ASP A 156 -3.14 -7.39 1.86
CA ASP A 156 -1.89 -8.12 2.15
C ASP A 156 -2.18 -9.54 2.65
N ASN A 157 -3.23 -9.70 3.46
CA ASN A 157 -3.72 -11.00 3.93
C ASN A 157 -4.57 -11.73 2.88
N GLU A 158 -4.54 -11.26 1.63
CA GLU A 158 -5.22 -11.82 0.47
C GLU A 158 -6.72 -12.03 0.72
N LEU A 159 -7.37 -11.08 1.42
CA LEU A 159 -8.83 -11.04 1.43
C LEU A 159 -9.33 -10.56 0.06
N PRO A 160 -10.38 -11.19 -0.49
CA PRO A 160 -11.04 -10.70 -1.69
C PRO A 160 -11.54 -9.27 -1.52
N ILE A 161 -11.41 -8.45 -2.57
CA ILE A 161 -11.83 -7.04 -2.58
C ILE A 161 -13.30 -6.88 -2.15
N ASP A 162 -14.17 -7.82 -2.51
CA ASP A 162 -15.59 -7.77 -2.13
C ASP A 162 -15.80 -7.90 -0.61
N LEU A 163 -15.00 -8.73 0.07
CA LEU A 163 -15.05 -8.82 1.54
C LEU A 163 -14.46 -7.55 2.17
N ILE A 164 -13.40 -6.99 1.60
CA ILE A 164 -12.82 -5.73 2.08
C ILE A 164 -13.84 -4.58 1.94
N ASN A 165 -14.57 -4.50 0.83
CA ASN A 165 -15.66 -3.53 0.66
C ASN A 165 -16.73 -3.67 1.75
N LYS A 166 -17.08 -4.92 2.10
CA LYS A 166 -17.99 -5.21 3.22
C LYS A 166 -17.40 -4.80 4.57
N CYS A 167 -16.08 -4.83 4.76
CA CYS A 167 -15.45 -4.26 5.96
C CYS A 167 -15.61 -2.73 6.01
N ILE A 168 -15.39 -2.05 4.88
CA ILE A 168 -15.38 -0.58 4.81
C ILE A 168 -16.79 0.00 5.02
N LYS A 169 -17.82 -0.56 4.40
CA LYS A 169 -19.17 0.01 4.38
C LYS A 169 -20.22 -0.89 5.02
N GLN A 170 -21.11 -0.29 5.78
CA GLN A 170 -22.36 -0.89 6.22
C GLN A 170 -23.34 -0.99 5.03
N ASP A 171 -24.39 -1.81 5.17
CA ASP A 171 -25.41 -2.00 4.12
C ASP A 171 -26.16 -0.69 3.79
N ASN A 172 -26.24 0.23 4.75
CA ASN A 172 -26.79 1.57 4.57
C ASN A 172 -25.84 2.56 3.87
N GLY A 173 -24.64 2.12 3.45
CA GLY A 173 -23.62 2.93 2.78
C GLY A 173 -22.69 3.72 3.71
N ARG A 174 -22.93 3.72 5.03
CA ARG A 174 -22.05 4.41 6.01
C ARG A 174 -20.67 3.75 6.05
N VAL A 175 -19.64 4.59 6.01
CA VAL A 175 -18.24 4.17 6.19
C VAL A 175 -17.97 3.90 7.67
N ARG A 176 -17.42 2.72 7.98
CA ARG A 176 -17.06 2.31 9.34
C ARG A 176 -15.77 2.94 9.83
N GLY A 177 -15.63 3.15 11.13
CA GLY A 177 -14.38 3.59 11.75
C GLY A 177 -13.26 2.55 11.62
N ALA A 178 -11.99 2.96 11.74
CA ALA A 178 -10.86 2.06 11.56
C ALA A 178 -10.91 0.82 12.48
N LYS A 179 -11.36 0.97 13.73
CA LYS A 179 -11.49 -0.15 14.68
C LYS A 179 -12.58 -1.15 14.31
N GLU A 180 -13.68 -0.67 13.74
CA GLU A 180 -14.73 -1.54 13.23
C GLU A 180 -14.26 -2.30 11.98
N ILE A 181 -13.56 -1.62 11.06
CA ILE A 181 -12.97 -2.25 9.87
C ILE A 181 -11.96 -3.33 10.32
N GLU A 182 -11.08 -3.02 11.27
CA GLU A 182 -10.11 -3.95 11.85
C GLU A 182 -10.81 -5.20 12.42
N GLY A 183 -11.86 -5.01 13.21
CA GLY A 183 -12.62 -6.11 13.81
C GLY A 183 -13.25 -7.03 12.77
N ILE A 184 -13.96 -6.47 11.80
CA ILE A 184 -14.63 -7.24 10.74
C ILE A 184 -13.62 -7.94 9.83
N ARG A 185 -12.52 -7.24 9.47
CA ARG A 185 -11.42 -7.81 8.70
C ARG A 185 -10.86 -9.06 9.37
N LYS A 186 -10.57 -8.99 10.67
CA LYS A 186 -10.05 -10.13 11.45
C LYS A 186 -11.02 -11.32 11.47
N VAL A 187 -12.32 -11.07 11.50
CA VAL A 187 -13.34 -12.13 11.39
C VAL A 187 -13.25 -12.84 10.03
N TYR A 188 -13.18 -12.09 8.93
CA TYR A 188 -13.04 -12.71 7.59
C TYR A 188 -11.72 -13.47 7.43
N GLU A 189 -10.62 -12.95 7.99
CA GLU A 189 -9.32 -13.62 7.98
C GLU A 189 -9.37 -14.95 8.75
N ALA A 190 -9.98 -14.96 9.94
CA ALA A 190 -10.18 -16.18 10.72
C ALA A 190 -11.04 -17.22 9.97
N GLY A 191 -12.13 -16.76 9.33
CA GLY A 191 -12.98 -17.63 8.50
C GLY A 191 -12.24 -18.25 7.31
N LYS A 192 -11.37 -17.49 6.62
CA LYS A 192 -10.52 -18.01 5.53
C LYS A 192 -9.60 -19.14 6.02
N ILE A 193 -9.01 -18.99 7.20
CA ILE A 193 -8.14 -20.01 7.82
C ILE A 193 -8.95 -21.27 8.14
N GLU A 194 -10.14 -21.11 8.70
CA GLU A 194 -11.00 -22.24 9.05
C GLU A 194 -11.46 -23.03 7.81
N ILE A 195 -11.90 -22.35 6.76
CA ILE A 195 -12.28 -22.99 5.48
C ILE A 195 -11.10 -23.77 4.90
N SER A 196 -9.92 -23.15 4.88
CA SER A 196 -8.69 -23.82 4.39
C SER A 196 -8.38 -25.09 5.19
N ARG A 197 -8.53 -25.03 6.53
CA ARG A 197 -8.35 -26.19 7.41
C ARG A 197 -9.35 -27.30 7.10
N ARG A 198 -10.65 -26.99 6.95
CA ARG A 198 -11.69 -27.98 6.63
C ARG A 198 -11.44 -28.64 5.27
N ASN A 199 -11.04 -27.86 4.27
CA ASN A 199 -10.72 -28.38 2.94
C ASN A 199 -9.54 -29.37 2.98
N ILE A 200 -8.49 -29.05 3.74
CA ILE A 200 -7.34 -29.96 3.94
C ILE A 200 -7.78 -31.26 4.63
N GLU A 201 -8.61 -31.19 5.67
CA GLU A 201 -9.10 -32.38 6.38
C GLU A 201 -10.00 -33.26 5.49
N SER A 202 -10.86 -32.65 4.67
CA SER A 202 -11.66 -33.37 3.67
C SER A 202 -10.78 -34.08 2.63
N LEU A 203 -9.77 -33.40 2.09
CA LEU A 203 -8.81 -33.98 1.14
C LEU A 203 -8.02 -35.14 1.76
N LYS A 204 -7.55 -35.00 3.00
CA LYS A 204 -6.88 -36.09 3.75
C LYS A 204 -7.80 -37.30 3.88
N THR A 205 -9.05 -37.07 4.32
CA THR A 205 -10.04 -38.14 4.52
C THR A 205 -10.30 -38.89 3.20
N ASN A 206 -10.45 -38.17 2.09
CA ASN A 206 -10.66 -38.77 0.78
C ASN A 206 -9.42 -39.55 0.29
N LEU A 207 -8.21 -39.05 0.57
CA LEU A 207 -6.98 -39.76 0.24
C LEU A 207 -6.83 -41.06 1.04
N PHE A 208 -7.12 -41.04 2.35
CA PHE A 208 -7.09 -42.24 3.19
C PHE A 208 -8.07 -43.29 2.68
N LYS A 209 -9.31 -42.91 2.37
CA LYS A 209 -10.30 -43.81 1.77
C LYS A 209 -9.80 -44.42 0.45
N LYS A 210 -9.16 -43.61 -0.41
CA LYS A 210 -8.63 -44.10 -1.69
C LYS A 210 -7.49 -45.10 -1.51
N ILE A 211 -6.59 -44.86 -0.54
CA ILE A 211 -5.49 -45.78 -0.20
C ILE A 211 -6.03 -47.09 0.40
N GLU A 212 -7.07 -47.04 1.24
CA GLU A 212 -7.71 -48.25 1.77
C GLU A 212 -8.33 -49.09 0.65
N VAL A 213 -9.04 -48.46 -0.29
CA VAL A 213 -9.61 -49.14 -1.47
C VAL A 213 -8.52 -49.74 -2.36
N GLU A 214 -7.38 -49.07 -2.56
CA GLU A 214 -6.25 -49.60 -3.34
C GLU A 214 -5.52 -50.75 -2.63
N LYS A 215 -5.57 -50.84 -1.29
CA LYS A 215 -5.01 -51.96 -0.53
C LYS A 215 -5.92 -53.21 -0.51
N GLU A 216 -7.20 -53.06 -0.81
CA GLU A 216 -8.17 -54.16 -0.86
C GLU A 216 -8.23 -54.88 -2.22
N ILE A 217 -7.49 -54.43 -3.23
CA ILE A 217 -7.39 -55.12 -4.53
C ILE A 217 -6.25 -56.15 -4.48
N PRO A 218 -6.53 -57.47 -4.52
CA PRO A 218 -5.48 -58.48 -4.61
C PRO A 218 -4.91 -58.54 -6.04
N ASP A 219 -3.59 -58.75 -6.13
CA ASP A 219 -2.83 -58.98 -7.37
C ASP A 219 -3.61 -59.79 -8.42
N LYS A 220 -4.13 -59.09 -9.45
CA LYS A 220 -4.39 -59.70 -10.75
C LYS A 220 -3.94 -58.78 -11.87
N ALA A 221 -3.10 -59.36 -12.72
CA ALA A 221 -2.44 -58.75 -13.85
C ALA A 221 -3.41 -58.22 -14.93
N THR A 222 -2.89 -57.21 -15.66
CA THR A 222 -3.22 -56.78 -17.05
C THR A 222 -4.62 -56.28 -17.36
N GLU A 223 -4.74 -55.00 -17.73
CA GLU A 223 -4.86 -54.57 -19.13
C GLU A 223 -4.78 -53.04 -19.26
N LYS A 224 -4.03 -52.56 -20.26
CA LYS A 224 -4.00 -51.15 -20.65
C LYS A 224 -5.34 -50.77 -21.25
N GLN A 225 -6.04 -49.83 -20.64
CA GLN A 225 -7.03 -49.01 -21.34
C GLN A 225 -6.65 -47.53 -21.17
N ASP A 226 -6.23 -46.94 -22.29
CA ASP A 226 -5.98 -45.52 -22.44
C ASP A 226 -7.28 -44.74 -22.21
N ASN A 227 -7.52 -44.33 -20.97
CA ASN A 227 -8.62 -43.43 -20.63
C ASN A 227 -8.13 -41.99 -20.75
N LYS A 228 -8.58 -41.35 -21.83
CA LYS A 228 -8.37 -39.96 -22.20
C LYS A 228 -8.87 -39.04 -21.07
N VAL A 229 -7.94 -38.45 -20.32
CA VAL A 229 -8.23 -37.44 -19.29
C VAL A 229 -8.80 -36.20 -19.96
N SER A 230 -10.12 -36.05 -19.88
CA SER A 230 -10.79 -34.77 -20.12
C SER A 230 -11.01 -34.09 -18.77
N ASN A 231 -10.06 -33.25 -18.37
CA ASN A 231 -10.25 -32.30 -17.27
C ASN A 231 -11.38 -31.33 -17.63
N LYS A 232 -12.56 -31.51 -17.01
CA LYS A 232 -13.63 -30.52 -17.04
C LYS A 232 -14.03 -30.19 -15.60
N VAL A 233 -13.37 -29.14 -15.11
CA VAL A 233 -13.82 -28.03 -14.26
C VAL A 233 -14.88 -28.31 -13.20
N GLU A 234 -14.49 -27.96 -11.98
CA GLU A 234 -15.16 -27.98 -10.67
C GLU A 234 -16.65 -27.58 -10.68
N SER A 235 -17.40 -28.28 -9.83
CA SER A 235 -18.85 -28.25 -9.72
C SER A 235 -19.36 -27.02 -8.92
N PRO A 236 -20.43 -26.34 -9.39
CA PRO A 236 -21.09 -25.19 -8.73
C PRO A 236 -21.51 -25.39 -7.26
N THR A 237 -21.52 -26.64 -6.79
CA THR A 237 -21.87 -27.04 -5.43
C THR A 237 -20.89 -26.54 -4.37
N LEU A 238 -19.59 -26.46 -4.68
CA LEU A 238 -18.56 -26.00 -3.74
C LEU A 238 -18.66 -24.49 -3.46
N GLU A 239 -19.05 -23.68 -4.45
CA GLU A 239 -19.23 -22.23 -4.28
C GLU A 239 -20.44 -21.91 -3.40
N ILE A 240 -21.53 -22.67 -3.55
CA ILE A 240 -22.75 -22.52 -2.76
C ILE A 240 -22.50 -22.92 -1.29
N GLU A 241 -21.81 -24.04 -1.08
CA GLU A 241 -21.47 -24.54 0.25
C GLU A 241 -20.54 -23.58 1.01
N ASN A 242 -19.58 -22.96 0.32
CA ASN A 242 -18.71 -21.93 0.89
C ASN A 242 -19.51 -20.67 1.29
N ALA A 243 -20.48 -20.23 0.48
CA ALA A 243 -21.30 -19.06 0.76
C ALA A 243 -22.21 -19.23 2.00
N GLU A 244 -22.75 -20.44 2.21
CA GLU A 244 -23.58 -20.75 3.38
C GLU A 244 -22.77 -20.75 4.68
N ILE A 245 -21.52 -21.24 4.64
CA ILE A 245 -20.61 -21.24 5.81
C ILE A 245 -20.26 -19.81 6.24
N TYR A 246 -19.99 -18.91 5.29
CA TYR A 246 -19.74 -17.49 5.59
C TYR A 246 -20.94 -16.81 6.27
N LYS A 247 -22.15 -17.18 5.85
CA LYS A 247 -23.39 -16.63 6.40
C LYS A 247 -23.65 -17.14 7.83
N GLU A 248 -23.50 -18.45 8.07
CA GLU A 248 -23.75 -19.07 9.36
C GLU A 248 -22.79 -18.54 10.45
N HIS A 249 -21.53 -18.33 10.10
CA HIS A 249 -20.54 -17.78 11.03
C HIS A 249 -20.81 -16.31 11.38
N TYR A 250 -21.19 -15.50 10.38
CA TYR A 250 -21.59 -14.10 10.58
C TYR A 250 -22.80 -14.00 11.52
N GLU A 251 -23.82 -14.83 11.32
CA GLU A 251 -25.03 -14.86 12.15
C GLU A 251 -24.74 -15.30 13.59
N LYS A 252 -23.90 -16.33 13.80
CA LYS A 252 -23.50 -16.80 15.13
C LYS A 252 -22.75 -15.73 15.93
N MET A 253 -21.90 -14.95 15.28
CA MET A 253 -21.17 -13.87 15.95
C MET A 253 -22.03 -12.65 16.26
N MET A 254 -22.91 -12.23 15.35
CA MET A 254 -23.84 -11.11 15.62
C MET A 254 -24.78 -11.41 16.79
N ASN A 255 -25.09 -12.69 17.03
CA ASN A 255 -25.85 -13.13 18.20
C ASN A 255 -25.02 -13.16 19.51
N ALA A 256 -23.69 -13.26 19.43
CA ALA A 256 -22.80 -13.28 20.59
C ALA A 256 -22.36 -11.87 21.04
N TYR A 257 -22.61 -10.84 20.23
CA TYR A 257 -22.38 -9.44 20.54
C TYR A 257 -23.72 -8.70 20.52
N PRO A 258 -24.42 -8.55 21.67
CA PRO A 258 -25.62 -7.72 21.69
C PRO A 258 -25.23 -6.29 21.30
N ASN A 259 -26.01 -5.70 20.40
CA ASN A 259 -25.92 -4.28 20.02
C ASN A 259 -25.67 -3.42 21.27
N VAL A 260 -24.49 -2.80 21.37
CA VAL A 260 -24.30 -1.69 22.30
C VAL A 260 -24.91 -0.47 21.62
N SER A 261 -26.24 -0.38 21.67
CA SER A 261 -27.00 0.82 21.32
C SER A 261 -27.75 1.30 22.54
N HIS A 262 -27.14 2.23 23.29
CA HIS A 262 -27.81 3.42 23.81
C HIS A 262 -26.82 4.25 24.64
N VAL A 263 -26.35 5.35 24.08
CA VAL A 263 -26.26 6.58 24.85
C VAL A 263 -27.47 7.38 24.39
N GLN A 264 -28.47 7.48 25.26
CA GLN A 264 -29.54 8.46 25.14
C GLN A 264 -28.86 9.83 25.30
N GLU A 265 -28.86 10.64 24.25
CA GLU A 265 -28.70 12.09 24.44
C GLU A 265 -30.03 12.57 25.00
N ASP A 266 -30.01 12.89 26.29
CA ASP A 266 -31.11 13.54 26.97
C ASP A 266 -31.40 14.88 26.28
N ASN A 267 -32.63 15.00 25.77
CA ASN A 267 -33.27 16.27 25.53
C ASN A 267 -33.45 16.98 26.87
N GLU A 268 -32.74 18.07 27.11
CA GLU A 268 -33.24 19.14 27.97
C GLU A 268 -33.41 20.41 27.13
N GLU A 269 -34.68 20.71 26.87
CA GLU A 269 -35.19 22.04 26.62
C GLU A 269 -34.63 23.02 27.66
N LEU A 270 -34.17 24.18 27.19
CA LEU A 270 -34.24 25.41 27.97
C LEU A 270 -34.59 26.54 27.01
N GLU A 271 -35.90 26.73 26.84
CA GLU A 271 -36.48 28.05 26.59
C GLU A 271 -36.30 28.89 27.87
N MET A 272 -35.51 29.96 27.77
CA MET A 272 -35.82 31.36 28.12
C MET A 272 -34.57 32.22 27.95
#